data_AF-R0KLI0-F1
#
_entry.id   AF-R0KLI0-F1
#
_cell.length_a   1.000
_cell.length_b   1.000
_cell.length_c   1.000
_cell.angle_alpha   90.00
_cell.angle_beta   90.00
_cell.angle_gamma   90.00
#
_symmetry.space_group_name_H-M   'P 1'
#
loop_
_entity.id
_entity.type
_entity.pdbx_description
1 polymer ?
#
loop_
_entity_poly.entity_id
_entity_poly.type
_entity_poly.pdbx_seq_one_letter_code
_entity_poly.pdbx_strand_id
1 'polypeptide(L)'
;MAMQNQLLACLKWMGEYQIIAYIPLDDTISLEELANLADVPEHTLSRVVRMTATAGFLHEPQLGHVAHTSLSLSFTTELSHFDAAMFLANKVAPASLDPAFFSHDQYGTGLSPQTRPTFEMLSQEPQFSRQWQAYRHNMGSARSQLAYLSSLLNWHSLGDASVVEICDNATTLAHQIAQTSPQLRVTVQTYDFTPTDTGLSGLGNGEKDSYGARIALWHIKD
;
A
#
# COMPACT_ATOMS: atom_id res chain seq x y z
N MET A 1 2.73 -1.98 -20.70
CA MET A 1 3.33 -2.94 -19.75
C MET A 1 4.79 -2.59 -19.47
N ALA A 2 5.68 -2.60 -20.47
CA ALA A 2 7.11 -2.31 -20.26
C ALA A 2 7.38 -0.91 -19.68
N MET A 3 6.68 0.13 -20.17
CA MET A 3 6.79 1.50 -19.67
C MET A 3 6.41 1.61 -18.19
N GLN A 4 5.29 1.03 -17.77
CA GLN A 4 4.87 1.05 -16.36
C GLN A 4 5.88 0.34 -15.45
N ASN A 5 6.39 -0.82 -15.86
CA ASN A 5 7.40 -1.55 -15.10
C ASN A 5 8.69 -0.74 -14.96
N GLN A 6 9.13 -0.10 -16.03
CA GLN A 6 10.34 0.73 -16.02
C GLN A 6 10.15 1.97 -15.13
N LEU A 7 8.98 2.62 -15.18
CA LEU A 7 8.66 3.74 -14.29
C LEU A 7 8.64 3.32 -12.82
N LEU A 8 8.04 2.16 -12.51
CA LEU A 8 8.03 1.61 -11.16
C LEU A 8 9.45 1.32 -10.65
N ALA A 9 10.30 0.74 -11.50
CA ALA A 9 11.70 0.50 -11.17
C ALA A 9 12.47 1.80 -10.92
N CYS A 10 12.22 2.84 -11.71
CA CYS A 10 12.82 4.16 -11.51
C CYS A 10 12.35 4.84 -10.22
N LEU A 11 11.06 4.77 -9.88
CA LEU A 11 10.52 5.30 -8.62
C LEU A 11 11.09 4.56 -7.41
N LYS A 12 11.21 3.22 -7.50
CA LYS A 12 11.88 2.42 -6.48
C LYS A 12 13.32 2.88 -6.27
N TRP A 13 14.09 2.99 -7.35
CA TRP A 13 15.49 3.44 -7.28
C TRP A 13 15.59 4.84 -6.65
N MET A 14 14.74 5.79 -7.06
CA MET A 14 14.74 7.12 -6.44
C MET A 14 14.39 7.10 -4.95
N GLY A 15 13.51 6.21 -4.52
CA GLY A 15 13.19 6.01 -3.11
C GLY A 15 14.35 5.42 -2.30
N GLU A 16 15.06 4.43 -2.85
CA GLU A 16 16.21 3.79 -2.20
C GLU A 16 17.37 4.76 -1.96
N TYR A 17 17.63 5.66 -2.91
CA TYR A 17 18.68 6.68 -2.83
C TYR A 17 18.18 8.05 -2.37
N GLN A 18 16.90 8.15 -1.97
CA GLN A 18 16.26 9.38 -1.49
C GLN A 18 16.44 10.59 -2.44
N ILE A 19 16.50 10.35 -3.75
CA ILE A 19 16.82 11.36 -4.77
C ILE A 19 15.92 12.59 -4.67
N ILE A 20 14.63 12.37 -4.42
CA ILE A 20 13.62 13.42 -4.35
C ILE A 20 13.86 14.36 -3.15
N ALA A 21 14.49 13.89 -2.07
CA ALA A 21 14.78 14.72 -0.90
C ALA A 21 15.94 15.71 -1.13
N TYR A 22 16.78 15.47 -2.13
CA TYR A 22 17.93 16.33 -2.44
C TYR A 22 17.61 17.41 -3.49
N ILE A 23 16.46 17.33 -4.15
CA ILE A 23 16.04 18.34 -5.14
C ILE A 23 15.43 19.53 -4.40
N PRO A 24 15.83 20.78 -4.67
CA PRO A 24 15.22 21.97 -4.08
C PRO A 24 13.72 22.07 -4.41
N LEU A 25 12.91 22.51 -3.44
CA LEU A 25 11.44 22.57 -3.60
C LEU A 25 10.99 23.54 -4.70
N ASP A 26 11.62 24.73 -4.76
CA ASP A 26 11.25 25.83 -5.68
C ASP A 26 12.40 26.24 -6.61
N ASP A 27 13.42 25.38 -6.75
CA ASP A 27 14.60 25.65 -7.58
C ASP A 27 15.06 24.37 -8.31
N THR A 28 16.13 24.49 -9.08
CA THR A 28 16.74 23.41 -9.85
C THR A 28 18.09 23.01 -9.25
N ILE A 29 18.51 21.77 -9.46
CA ILE A 29 19.84 21.28 -9.10
C ILE A 29 20.49 20.59 -10.30
N SER A 30 21.81 20.72 -10.44
CA SER A 30 22.53 20.02 -11.51
C SER A 30 22.55 18.50 -11.27
N LEU A 31 22.56 17.70 -12.33
CA LEU A 31 22.66 16.24 -12.22
C LEU A 31 23.98 15.80 -11.58
N GLU A 32 25.08 16.52 -11.84
CA GLU A 32 26.38 16.27 -11.24
C GLU A 32 26.33 16.46 -9.71
N GLU A 33 25.81 17.60 -9.25
CA GLU A 33 25.70 17.90 -7.83
C GLU A 33 24.74 16.94 -7.13
N LEU A 34 23.58 16.66 -7.73
CA LEU A 34 22.61 15.70 -7.20
C LEU A 34 23.19 14.29 -7.11
N ALA A 35 23.96 13.86 -8.11
CA ALA A 35 24.66 12.57 -8.10
C ALA A 35 25.68 12.49 -6.96
N ASN A 36 26.42 13.58 -6.73
CA ASN A 36 27.39 13.67 -5.64
C ASN A 36 26.70 13.67 -4.26
N LEU A 37 25.59 14.40 -4.09
CA LEU A 37 24.83 14.43 -2.83
C LEU A 37 24.23 13.06 -2.48
N ALA A 38 23.74 12.34 -3.48
CA ALA A 38 23.11 11.03 -3.29
C ALA A 38 24.09 9.85 -3.32
N ASP A 39 25.39 10.09 -3.58
CA ASP A 39 26.42 9.06 -3.75
C ASP A 39 26.05 8.00 -4.82
N VAL A 40 25.63 8.48 -6.00
CA VAL A 40 25.20 7.62 -7.12
C VAL A 40 25.89 8.01 -8.44
N PRO A 41 26.04 7.07 -9.40
CA PRO A 41 26.58 7.43 -10.72
C PRO A 41 25.65 8.39 -11.48
N GLU A 42 26.19 9.54 -11.90
CA GLU A 42 25.45 10.57 -12.66
C GLU A 42 24.76 10.01 -13.90
N HIS A 43 25.42 9.13 -14.65
CA HIS A 43 24.83 8.50 -15.84
C HIS A 43 23.57 7.68 -15.50
N THR A 44 23.55 6.98 -14.37
CA THR A 44 22.37 6.23 -13.92
C THR A 44 21.27 7.19 -13.49
N LEU A 45 21.61 8.20 -12.68
CA LEU A 45 20.69 9.24 -12.23
C LEU A 45 20.02 9.94 -13.43
N SER A 46 20.80 10.37 -14.42
CA SER A 46 20.32 11.04 -15.62
C SER A 46 19.29 10.21 -16.39
N ARG A 47 19.55 8.91 -16.54
CA ARG A 47 18.60 7.99 -17.19
C ARG A 47 17.31 7.85 -16.40
N VAL A 48 17.38 7.74 -15.08
CA VAL A 48 16.22 7.63 -14.20
C VAL A 48 15.39 8.92 -14.20
N VAL A 49 16.03 10.07 -14.08
CA VAL A 49 15.39 11.38 -14.16
C VAL A 49 14.65 11.52 -15.49
N ARG A 50 15.32 11.29 -16.62
CA ARG A 50 14.68 11.43 -17.95
C ARG A 50 13.56 10.43 -18.17
N MET A 51 13.73 9.19 -17.70
CA MET A 51 12.68 8.18 -17.77
C MET A 51 11.42 8.63 -17.03
N THR A 52 11.55 9.15 -15.82
CA THR A 52 10.40 9.61 -15.02
C THR A 52 9.85 10.95 -15.48
N ALA A 53 10.67 11.79 -16.13
CA ALA A 53 10.21 12.99 -16.80
C ALA A 53 9.24 12.69 -17.96
N THR A 54 9.38 11.53 -18.64
CA THR A 54 8.40 11.12 -19.67
C THR A 54 7.00 10.88 -19.12
N ALA A 55 6.88 10.65 -17.80
CA ALA A 55 5.61 10.50 -17.10
C ALA A 55 5.22 11.76 -16.31
N GLY A 56 5.94 12.87 -16.48
CA GLY A 56 5.68 14.13 -15.78
C GLY A 56 5.97 14.09 -14.28
N PHE A 57 6.80 13.16 -13.80
CA PHE A 57 7.15 13.07 -12.38
C PHE A 57 8.20 14.11 -11.99
N LEU A 58 9.34 14.12 -12.66
CA LEU A 58 10.35 15.18 -12.59
C LEU A 58 10.39 15.95 -13.91
N HIS A 59 11.13 17.05 -13.97
CA HIS A 59 11.42 17.70 -15.25
C HIS A 59 12.85 18.25 -15.31
N GLU A 60 13.38 18.39 -16.53
CA GLU A 60 14.71 18.92 -16.82
C GLU A 60 14.56 20.31 -17.46
N PRO A 61 14.41 21.40 -16.68
CA PRO A 61 14.11 22.74 -17.22
C PRO A 61 15.21 23.31 -18.12
N GLN A 62 16.45 22.91 -17.86
CA GLN A 62 17.62 23.17 -18.69
C GLN A 62 18.48 21.91 -18.73
N LEU A 63 19.23 21.73 -19.82
CA LEU A 63 20.05 20.54 -20.01
C LEU A 63 20.97 20.30 -18.80
N GLY A 64 20.89 19.11 -18.22
CA GLY A 64 21.70 18.71 -17.07
C GLY A 64 21.23 19.23 -15.71
N HIS A 65 20.07 19.90 -15.62
CA HIS A 65 19.47 20.30 -14.34
C HIS A 65 18.09 19.73 -14.16
N VAL A 66 17.75 19.31 -12.95
CA VAL A 66 16.48 18.71 -12.60
C VAL A 66 15.74 19.56 -11.58
N ALA A 67 14.41 19.58 -11.68
CA ALA A 67 13.54 20.22 -10.73
C ALA A 67 12.26 19.40 -10.52
N HIS A 68 11.59 19.68 -9.41
CA HIS A 68 10.31 19.06 -9.12
C HIS A 68 9.22 19.50 -10.10
N THR A 69 8.27 18.60 -10.34
CA THR A 69 6.92 18.95 -10.77
C THR A 69 5.97 18.93 -9.57
N SER A 70 4.72 19.39 -9.76
CA SER A 70 3.66 19.23 -8.76
C SER A 70 3.46 17.77 -8.32
N LEU A 71 3.68 16.80 -9.21
CA LEU A 71 3.56 15.37 -8.87
C LEU A 71 4.72 14.91 -7.98
N SER A 72 5.97 15.25 -8.28
CA SER A 72 7.08 14.87 -7.39
C SER A 72 7.05 15.60 -6.05
N LEU A 73 6.49 16.83 -5.99
CA LEU A 73 6.31 17.55 -4.72
C LEU A 73 5.33 16.82 -3.80
N SER A 74 4.29 16.17 -4.32
CA SER A 74 3.39 15.39 -3.45
C SER A 74 4.10 14.23 -2.76
N PHE A 75 5.25 13.79 -3.28
CA PHE A 75 6.08 12.75 -2.65
C PHE A 75 7.04 13.29 -1.58
N THR A 76 7.29 14.61 -1.54
CA THR A 76 8.05 15.25 -0.45
C THR A 76 7.16 15.60 0.74
N THR A 77 5.90 15.98 0.47
CA THR A 77 4.92 16.34 1.51
C THR A 77 4.30 15.10 2.16
N GLU A 78 4.03 14.06 1.38
CA GLU A 78 3.33 12.85 1.83
C GLU A 78 4.23 11.63 1.63
N LEU A 79 5.02 11.29 2.65
CA LEU A 79 5.92 10.14 2.64
C LEU A 79 5.20 8.80 2.36
N SER A 80 3.89 8.75 2.61
CA SER A 80 3.04 7.59 2.31
C SER A 80 3.04 7.23 0.81
N HIS A 81 3.24 8.18 -0.11
CA HIS A 81 3.34 7.89 -1.54
C HIS A 81 4.57 7.05 -1.87
N PHE A 82 5.71 7.37 -1.25
CA PHE A 82 6.93 6.59 -1.42
C PHE A 82 6.80 5.21 -0.80
N ASP A 83 6.25 5.13 0.40
CA ASP A 83 6.00 3.85 1.07
C ASP A 83 5.08 2.94 0.25
N ALA A 84 4.02 3.50 -0.36
CA ALA A 84 3.14 2.78 -1.27
C ALA A 84 3.87 2.29 -2.54
N ALA A 85 4.68 3.16 -3.15
CA ALA A 85 5.47 2.82 -4.34
C ALA A 85 6.50 1.72 -4.05
N MET A 86 7.17 1.78 -2.89
CA MET A 86 8.13 0.77 -2.45
C MET A 86 7.46 -0.56 -2.17
N PHE A 87 6.28 -0.56 -1.53
CA PHE A 87 5.51 -1.79 -1.34
C PHE A 87 5.11 -2.42 -2.68
N LEU A 88 4.61 -1.60 -3.62
CA LEU A 88 4.22 -2.05 -4.94
C LEU A 88 5.42 -2.66 -5.68
N ALA A 89 6.57 -2.00 -5.66
CA ALA A 89 7.77 -2.44 -6.38
C ALA A 89 8.44 -3.67 -5.76
N ASN A 90 8.48 -3.76 -4.43
CA ASN A 90 9.22 -4.81 -3.72
C ASN A 90 8.40 -6.07 -3.44
N LYS A 91 7.07 -5.93 -3.31
CA LYS A 91 6.21 -7.04 -2.86
C LYS A 91 5.16 -7.38 -3.93
N VAL A 92 4.35 -6.42 -4.35
CA VAL A 92 3.19 -6.68 -5.22
C VAL A 92 3.58 -7.04 -6.64
N ALA A 93 4.41 -6.23 -7.29
CA ALA A 93 4.81 -6.46 -8.68
C ALA A 93 5.55 -7.80 -8.85
N PRO A 94 6.55 -8.16 -8.02
CA PRO A 94 7.16 -9.48 -8.08
C PRO A 94 6.16 -10.62 -7.86
N ALA A 95 5.28 -10.51 -6.85
CA ALA A 95 4.28 -11.54 -6.57
C ALA A 95 3.29 -11.74 -7.74
N SER A 96 2.90 -10.65 -8.42
CA SER A 96 1.99 -10.72 -9.58
C SER A 96 2.58 -11.42 -10.81
N LEU A 97 3.91 -11.50 -10.88
CA LEU A 97 4.65 -12.16 -11.95
C LEU A 97 5.05 -13.60 -11.58
N ASP A 98 4.92 -13.99 -10.32
CA ASP A 98 5.16 -15.35 -9.86
C ASP A 98 3.97 -16.23 -10.26
N PRO A 99 4.14 -17.19 -11.19
CA PRO A 99 3.05 -18.09 -11.59
C PRO A 99 2.47 -18.87 -10.41
N ALA A 100 3.30 -19.11 -9.40
CA ALA A 100 2.95 -19.92 -8.26
C ALA A 100 2.24 -19.12 -7.16
N PHE A 101 2.08 -17.80 -7.33
CA PHE A 101 1.08 -17.00 -6.60
C PHE A 101 -0.35 -17.43 -6.96
N PHE A 102 -0.59 -17.86 -8.21
CA PHE A 102 -1.88 -18.34 -8.69
C PHE A 102 -2.08 -19.85 -8.47
N SER A 103 -1.01 -20.59 -8.16
CA SER A 103 -1.08 -22.00 -7.80
C SER A 103 -1.71 -22.14 -6.42
N HIS A 104 -3.02 -22.35 -6.42
CA HIS A 104 -3.78 -22.73 -5.23
C HIS A 104 -3.42 -24.18 -4.85
N ASP A 105 -2.39 -24.37 -4.02
CA ASP A 105 -2.15 -25.65 -3.34
C ASP A 105 -3.20 -25.82 -2.23
N GLN A 106 -4.48 -25.94 -2.60
CA GLN A 106 -5.56 -26.33 -1.69
C GLN A 106 -5.64 -27.85 -1.48
N TYR A 107 -4.85 -28.65 -2.20
CA TYR A 107 -4.91 -30.11 -2.10
C TYR A 107 -3.53 -30.75 -2.00
N GLY A 108 -2.94 -30.68 -0.79
CA GLY A 108 -2.27 -31.83 -0.17
C GLY A 108 -1.26 -32.68 -0.95
N THR A 109 -0.52 -32.13 -1.91
CA THR A 109 0.63 -32.85 -2.50
C THR A 109 1.92 -32.21 -2.01
N GLY A 110 2.61 -32.93 -1.12
CA GLY A 110 3.84 -32.55 -0.42
C GLY A 110 5.04 -32.31 -1.33
N LEU A 111 4.97 -31.32 -2.20
CA LEU A 111 6.13 -30.68 -2.78
C LEU A 111 6.52 -29.54 -1.83
N SER A 112 7.70 -29.68 -1.25
CA SER A 112 8.33 -28.72 -0.33
C SER A 112 8.02 -27.28 -0.73
N PRO A 113 7.35 -26.48 0.13
CA PRO A 113 7.22 -25.06 -0.11
C PRO A 113 8.63 -24.50 0.04
N GLN A 114 9.28 -24.22 -1.09
CA GLN A 114 10.45 -23.34 -1.06
C GLN A 114 10.03 -22.11 -0.29
N THR A 115 10.77 -21.83 0.78
CA THR A 115 10.64 -20.77 1.78
C THR A 115 10.03 -19.49 1.22
N ARG A 116 8.69 -19.48 1.07
CA ARG A 116 7.95 -18.26 0.82
C ARG A 116 7.72 -17.62 2.17
N PRO A 117 8.12 -16.36 2.35
CA PRO A 117 7.75 -15.67 3.56
C PRO A 117 6.23 -15.54 3.55
N THR A 118 5.58 -16.17 4.54
CA THR A 118 4.17 -15.98 4.80
C THR A 118 3.93 -14.51 5.13
N PHE A 119 2.67 -14.06 5.05
CA PHE A 119 2.33 -12.71 5.51
C PHE A 119 2.82 -12.47 6.93
N GLU A 120 2.71 -13.48 7.81
CA GLU A 120 3.26 -13.48 9.17
C GLU A 120 4.78 -13.21 9.18
N MET A 121 5.55 -13.86 8.31
CA MET A 121 7.01 -13.67 8.23
C MET A 121 7.38 -12.27 7.71
N LEU A 122 6.67 -11.78 6.68
CA LEU A 122 6.87 -10.44 6.14
C LEU A 122 6.50 -9.35 7.15
N SER A 123 5.50 -9.62 7.99
CA SER A 123 4.98 -8.68 8.98
C SER A 123 5.95 -8.38 10.13
N GLN A 124 7.02 -9.18 10.27
CA GLN A 124 8.11 -8.93 11.20
C GLN A 124 9.10 -7.86 10.69
N GLU A 125 9.06 -7.50 9.40
CA GLU A 125 9.89 -6.41 8.88
C GLU A 125 9.33 -5.05 9.38
N PRO A 126 10.12 -4.21 10.08
CA PRO A 126 9.62 -2.95 10.66
C PRO A 126 8.99 -2.00 9.62
N GLN A 127 9.51 -2.01 8.40
CA GLN A 127 9.02 -1.20 7.29
C GLN A 127 7.74 -1.77 6.64
N PHE A 128 7.44 -3.06 6.83
CA PHE A 128 6.34 -3.72 6.14
C PHE A 128 5.00 -3.13 6.56
N SER A 129 4.74 -2.97 7.86
CA SER A 129 3.47 -2.42 8.35
C SER A 129 3.19 -1.03 7.79
N ARG A 130 4.20 -0.15 7.83
CA ARG A 130 4.14 1.22 7.32
C ARG A 130 3.85 1.24 5.81
N GLN A 131 4.64 0.49 5.04
CA GLN A 131 4.52 0.41 3.58
C GLN A 131 3.22 -0.24 3.13
N TRP A 132 2.78 -1.29 3.81
CA TRP A 132 1.51 -1.97 3.58
C TRP A 132 0.32 -1.04 3.81
N GLN A 133 0.29 -0.33 4.95
CA GLN A 133 -0.76 0.62 5.26
C GLN A 133 -0.81 1.75 4.22
N ALA A 134 0.35 2.31 3.86
CA ALA A 134 0.45 3.34 2.85
C ALA A 134 -0.03 2.85 1.47
N TYR A 135 0.37 1.64 1.07
CA TYR A 135 -0.07 1.01 -0.17
C TYR A 135 -1.59 0.84 -0.20
N ARG A 136 -2.19 0.28 0.85
CA ARG A 136 -3.66 0.12 0.95
C ARG A 136 -4.39 1.45 0.86
N HIS A 137 -3.91 2.46 1.58
CA HIS A 137 -4.55 3.77 1.59
C HIS A 137 -4.53 4.43 0.20
N ASN A 138 -3.40 4.34 -0.51
CA ASN A 138 -3.23 4.97 -1.82
C ASN A 138 -3.86 4.17 -2.98
N MET A 139 -3.85 2.84 -2.90
CA MET A 139 -4.47 1.97 -3.92
C MET A 139 -5.96 1.70 -3.67
N GLY A 140 -6.46 2.06 -2.48
CA GLY A 140 -7.84 1.91 -2.01
C GLY A 140 -8.89 2.73 -2.77
N SER A 141 -8.67 3.03 -4.05
CA SER A 141 -9.65 3.57 -4.98
C SER A 141 -10.94 2.72 -5.09
N ALA A 142 -10.92 1.48 -4.59
CA ALA A 142 -12.11 0.65 -4.38
C ALA A 142 -13.17 1.31 -3.48
N ARG A 143 -12.81 2.33 -2.68
CA ARG A 143 -13.77 3.17 -1.93
C ARG A 143 -14.86 3.76 -2.82
N SER A 144 -14.53 4.11 -4.07
CA SER A 144 -15.50 4.62 -5.05
C SER A 144 -16.42 3.53 -5.62
N GLN A 145 -15.94 2.29 -5.71
CA GLN A 145 -16.71 1.15 -6.24
C GLN A 145 -17.69 0.58 -5.21
N LEU A 146 -17.36 0.63 -3.92
CA LEU A 146 -18.25 0.16 -2.85
C LEU A 146 -19.50 1.02 -2.69
N ALA A 147 -19.40 2.35 -2.92
CA ALA A 147 -20.57 3.23 -2.91
C ALA A 147 -21.63 2.77 -3.93
N TYR A 148 -21.22 2.19 -5.05
CA TYR A 148 -22.14 1.68 -6.08
C TYR A 148 -22.82 0.36 -5.67
N LEU A 149 -22.20 -0.48 -4.83
CA LEU A 149 -22.79 -1.74 -4.36
C LEU A 149 -24.09 -1.52 -3.57
N SER A 150 -24.16 -0.41 -2.83
CA SER A 150 -25.38 -0.01 -2.13
C SER A 150 -26.59 0.12 -3.07
N SER A 151 -26.35 0.53 -4.32
CA SER A 151 -27.39 0.76 -5.34
C SER A 151 -27.69 -0.48 -6.21
N LEU A 152 -26.78 -1.46 -6.24
CA LEU A 152 -26.90 -2.66 -7.07
C LEU A 152 -27.72 -3.77 -6.42
N LEU A 153 -27.82 -3.78 -5.09
CA LEU A 153 -28.50 -4.82 -4.33
C LEU A 153 -29.77 -4.24 -3.69
N ASN A 154 -30.86 -5.01 -3.72
CA ASN A 154 -32.10 -4.63 -3.04
C ASN A 154 -32.01 -4.99 -1.55
N TRP A 155 -31.32 -4.18 -0.76
CA TRP A 155 -31.12 -4.40 0.68
C TRP A 155 -32.45 -4.53 1.46
N HIS A 156 -33.52 -3.88 0.98
CA HIS A 156 -34.84 -3.96 1.59
C HIS A 156 -35.45 -5.37 1.52
N SER A 157 -35.13 -6.16 0.47
CA SER A 157 -35.70 -7.50 0.32
C SER A 157 -35.17 -8.50 1.35
N LEU A 158 -34.10 -8.16 2.07
CA LEU A 158 -33.50 -9.02 3.08
C LEU A 158 -34.30 -9.05 4.40
N GLY A 159 -35.18 -8.06 4.66
CA GLY A 159 -36.01 -8.01 5.87
C GLY A 159 -35.18 -7.85 7.16
N ASP A 160 -35.55 -8.55 8.22
CA ASP A 160 -34.81 -8.58 9.50
C ASP A 160 -33.63 -9.56 9.40
N ALA A 161 -32.52 -9.06 8.84
CA ALA A 161 -31.31 -9.83 8.61
C ALA A 161 -30.08 -9.13 9.22
N SER A 162 -29.04 -9.91 9.46
CA SER A 162 -27.74 -9.39 9.87
C SER A 162 -26.76 -9.42 8.68
N VAL A 163 -26.14 -8.27 8.41
CA VAL A 163 -25.12 -8.12 7.36
C VAL A 163 -23.78 -7.88 8.05
N VAL A 164 -22.80 -8.71 7.74
CA VAL A 164 -21.43 -8.54 8.24
C VAL A 164 -20.56 -8.05 7.09
N GLU A 165 -20.08 -6.81 7.19
CA GLU A 165 -19.08 -6.26 6.28
C GLU A 165 -17.70 -6.56 6.86
N ILE A 166 -16.92 -7.36 6.15
CA ILE A 166 -15.53 -7.67 6.51
C ILE A 166 -14.62 -6.79 5.64
N CYS A 167 -13.96 -5.81 6.26
CA CYS A 167 -13.18 -4.80 5.55
C CYS A 167 -11.90 -4.40 6.32
N ASP A 168 -11.04 -3.61 5.69
CA ASP A 168 -9.79 -3.13 6.31
C ASP A 168 -10.00 -1.83 7.11
N ASN A 169 -11.07 -1.09 6.83
CA ASN A 169 -11.53 0.09 7.56
C ASN A 169 -13.04 0.25 7.43
N ALA A 170 -13.67 0.98 8.34
CA ALA A 170 -15.08 1.34 8.22
C ALA A 170 -15.32 2.09 6.90
N THR A 171 -16.13 1.49 6.02
CA THR A 171 -16.41 2.05 4.69
C THR A 171 -17.71 2.85 4.71
N THR A 172 -17.91 3.68 3.68
CA THR A 172 -19.17 4.38 3.44
C THR A 172 -20.35 3.43 3.16
N LEU A 173 -20.07 2.17 2.79
CA LEU A 173 -21.08 1.18 2.43
C LEU A 173 -21.92 0.74 3.64
N ALA A 174 -21.30 0.32 4.74
CA ALA A 174 -22.01 -0.03 5.98
C ALA A 174 -22.94 1.09 6.46
N HIS A 175 -22.43 2.34 6.45
CA HIS A 175 -23.22 3.51 6.81
C HIS A 175 -24.41 3.72 5.87
N GLN A 176 -24.20 3.59 4.56
CA GLN A 176 -25.27 3.78 3.58
C GLN A 176 -26.32 2.67 3.63
N ILE A 177 -25.93 1.41 3.86
CA ILE A 177 -26.87 0.29 4.06
C ILE A 177 -27.68 0.51 5.34
N ALA A 178 -27.04 0.90 6.44
CA ALA A 178 -27.74 1.18 7.70
C ALA A 178 -28.78 2.30 7.54
N GLN A 179 -28.47 3.36 6.79
CA GLN A 179 -29.39 4.45 6.50
C GLN A 179 -30.55 4.06 5.57
N THR A 180 -30.25 3.27 4.53
CA THR A 180 -31.25 2.89 3.51
C THR A 180 -32.09 1.70 3.91
N SER A 181 -31.67 0.87 4.87
CA SER A 181 -32.39 -0.32 5.31
C SER A 181 -32.26 -0.49 6.82
N PRO A 182 -32.97 0.34 7.62
CA PRO A 182 -32.85 0.37 9.08
C PRO A 182 -33.29 -0.92 9.78
N GLN A 183 -34.00 -1.79 9.08
CA GLN A 183 -34.36 -3.14 9.51
C GLN A 183 -33.17 -4.12 9.52
N LEU A 184 -32.03 -3.78 8.91
CA LEU A 184 -30.84 -4.60 8.89
C LEU A 184 -29.93 -4.30 10.07
N ARG A 185 -29.36 -5.36 10.66
CA ARG A 185 -28.26 -5.24 11.62
C ARG A 185 -26.94 -5.31 10.87
N VAL A 186 -26.31 -4.16 10.65
CA VAL A 186 -25.00 -4.09 9.99
C VAL A 186 -23.89 -4.15 11.04
N THR A 187 -22.97 -5.10 10.87
CA THR A 187 -21.76 -5.25 11.69
C THR A 187 -20.54 -5.07 10.81
N VAL A 188 -19.65 -4.17 11.18
CA VAL A 188 -18.35 -3.99 10.51
C VAL A 188 -17.28 -4.76 11.27
N GLN A 189 -16.61 -5.68 10.60
CA GLN A 189 -15.45 -6.40 11.12
C GLN A 189 -14.19 -5.88 10.42
N THR A 190 -13.34 -5.19 11.18
CA THR A 190 -12.06 -4.68 10.68
C THR A 190 -10.91 -5.56 11.10
N TYR A 191 -9.92 -5.70 10.21
CA TYR A 191 -8.64 -6.31 10.54
C TYR A 191 -7.62 -5.22 10.87
N ASP A 192 -7.46 -4.91 12.15
CA ASP A 192 -6.33 -4.11 12.61
C ASP A 192 -5.08 -4.99 12.64
N PHE A 193 -4.13 -4.70 11.75
CA PHE A 193 -2.78 -5.25 11.90
C PHE A 193 -2.04 -4.41 12.94
N THR A 194 -2.03 -4.86 14.20
CA THR A 194 -1.11 -4.36 15.22
C THR A 194 0.15 -5.24 15.19
N PRO A 195 1.35 -4.69 14.91
CA PRO A 195 2.59 -5.42 15.10
C PRO A 195 2.66 -5.84 16.58
N THR A 196 2.95 -7.10 16.84
CA THR A 196 3.20 -7.56 18.20
C THR A 196 4.50 -6.89 18.67
N ASP A 197 4.40 -5.87 19.51
CA ASP A 197 5.57 -5.34 20.23
C ASP A 197 6.17 -6.49 21.04
N THR A 198 7.23 -7.10 20.53
CA THR A 198 8.08 -8.00 21.31
C THR A 198 9.04 -7.13 22.13
N GLY A 199 8.46 -6.37 23.06
CA GLY A 199 9.16 -5.73 24.16
C GLY A 199 9.53 -6.77 25.21
N LEU A 200 10.82 -6.93 25.43
CA LEU A 200 11.45 -7.63 26.56
C LEU A 200 10.63 -7.54 27.86
N SER A 201 9.98 -8.63 28.26
CA SER A 201 9.44 -8.84 29.61
C SER A 201 9.22 -10.35 29.82
N GLY A 202 9.74 -10.86 30.94
CA GLY A 202 9.95 -12.29 31.16
C GLY A 202 8.71 -13.09 31.58
N LEU A 203 8.88 -14.40 31.44
CA LEU A 203 8.31 -15.50 32.25
C LEU A 203 6.81 -15.45 32.56
N GLY A 204 6.04 -16.25 31.82
CA GLY A 204 4.70 -16.68 32.22
C GLY A 204 4.12 -17.67 31.22
N ASN A 205 3.77 -18.86 31.68
CA ASN A 205 3.26 -19.98 30.89
C ASN A 205 1.95 -19.68 30.14
N GLY A 206 1.90 -20.15 28.89
CA GLY A 206 0.72 -20.71 28.21
C GLY A 206 -0.47 -19.77 27.95
N GLU A 207 -0.57 -19.24 26.74
CA GLU A 207 -1.88 -19.01 26.11
C GLU A 207 -1.78 -18.88 24.59
N LYS A 208 -2.89 -19.23 23.94
CA LYS A 208 -3.09 -19.44 22.50
C LYS A 208 -2.76 -18.21 21.65
N ASP A 209 -2.36 -18.52 20.42
CA ASP A 209 -2.34 -17.65 19.25
C ASP A 209 -3.46 -16.59 19.30
N SER A 210 -3.07 -15.35 19.60
CA SER A 210 -3.97 -14.21 19.59
C SER A 210 -3.73 -13.40 18.33
N TYR A 211 -4.30 -13.89 17.23
CA TYR A 211 -4.84 -12.97 16.23
C TYR A 211 -5.94 -12.17 16.91
N GLY A 212 -5.60 -10.96 17.33
CA GLY A 212 -6.58 -10.01 17.85
C GLY A 212 -7.45 -9.51 16.70
N ALA A 213 -8.38 -10.33 16.21
CA ALA A 213 -9.55 -9.81 15.52
C ALA A 213 -10.29 -8.94 16.54
N ARG A 214 -10.02 -7.63 16.53
CA ARG A 214 -10.86 -6.69 17.26
C ARG A 214 -12.16 -6.61 16.49
N ILE A 215 -13.16 -7.36 16.95
CA ILE A 215 -14.53 -7.12 16.54
C ILE A 215 -14.90 -5.78 17.19
N ALA A 216 -14.69 -4.69 16.47
CA ALA A 216 -15.28 -3.41 16.83
C ALA A 216 -16.76 -3.49 16.47
N LEU A 217 -17.56 -4.02 17.40
CA LEU A 217 -19.03 -4.03 17.29
C LEU A 217 -19.54 -2.59 17.45
N TRP A 218 -19.50 -1.84 16.36
CA TRP A 218 -20.26 -0.60 16.29
C TRP A 218 -21.71 -0.99 15.98
N HIS A 219 -22.56 -1.01 17.01
CA HIS A 219 -23.98 -0.83 16.77
C HIS A 219 -24.16 0.63 16.37
N ILE A 220 -24.29 0.89 15.07
CA ILE A 220 -24.80 2.16 14.58
C ILE A 220 -26.28 2.19 15.00
N LYS A 221 -26.55 2.78 16.16
CA LYS A 221 -27.89 3.22 16.57
C LYS A 221 -27.85 4.74 16.68
N ASP A 222 -28.79 5.34 15.96
CA ASP A 222 -29.17 6.76 15.89
C ASP A 222 -28.43 7.75 16.80
#